data_AF-A0A6G3PJZ5-F1
#
_entry.id   AF-A0A6G3PJZ5-F1
#
_cell.length_a   1.000
_cell.length_b   1.000
_cell.length_c   1.000
_cell.angle_alpha   90.00
_cell.angle_beta   90.00
_cell.angle_gamma   90.00
#
_symmetry.space_group_name_H-M   'P 1'
#
loop_
_entity.id
_entity.type
_entity.pdbx_description
1 polymer ?
#
loop_
_entity_poly.entity_id
_entity_poly.type
_entity_poly.pdbx_seq_one_letter_code
_entity_poly.pdbx_strand_id
1 'polypeptide(L)'
;MSKAAPGRPLHTGIDNSGTFPVEYRFAHARNGNRHLVVVFANFSVPGDYGWSNGVFDTLRSNVLWIRDRFHGKNSYYLCKGMDFGLERSVVSLISNVLNSLGLTPDQCTMWGGSKGGSAALYFGLKYGFRNIVSMVPQFRIGSYVLQYPSIAEHMMGEVTEQNTHVIDDAIPSLVRAGANRGANIYILSSPQDEQFKEQVEPFLPLFAGYENLNFIFSDSPHIVDHAHVTGRNLPVLMGLVNFLIDGIAPRIGFVRSGGEQPDRDTSAIDAYLKATSQVQESFAAPVVHTPPTGGTVYERSVTFTGIAPGAARLSVWEHGKFLGAPEVAPDGTWSWELGRPWSVGDHPVRILGVDAAGYHSQRAEITFTVAEAPEGAEHPAGTGAVPRQAPPGEAPPLPSAGAPPAPVVVVPGSGHQVRGPLIGIAGYAEGAVRVDFVEDGMRLGVAPVAPDTRWAFEPGWSWAEGEHTVECRAVDASGQESPRTVVRFGVVHAHRS
;
A
#
# COMPACT_ATOMS: atom_id res chain seq x y z
N MET A 1 -6.08 -1.85 -6.32
CA MET A 1 -5.98 -2.28 -4.91
C MET A 1 -5.69 -3.78 -4.88
N SER A 2 -4.48 -4.21 -4.50
CA SER A 2 -4.18 -5.64 -4.37
C SER A 2 -4.93 -6.17 -3.15
N LYS A 3 -5.76 -7.21 -3.32
CA LYS A 3 -6.31 -7.97 -2.18
C LYS A 3 -5.14 -8.36 -1.27
N ALA A 4 -5.30 -8.17 0.04
CA ALA A 4 -4.34 -8.69 1.02
C ALA A 4 -4.16 -10.19 0.76
N ALA A 5 -2.92 -10.62 0.52
CA ALA A 5 -2.64 -12.03 0.32
C ALA A 5 -3.07 -12.79 1.60
N PRO A 6 -3.83 -13.89 1.48
CA PRO A 6 -4.15 -14.71 2.65
C PRO A 6 -2.86 -15.16 3.33
N GLY A 7 -2.84 -15.12 4.66
CA GLY A 7 -1.71 -15.56 5.48
C GLY A 7 -1.31 -17.00 5.19
N ARG A 8 -0.10 -17.39 5.59
CA ARG A 8 0.40 -18.75 5.35
C ARG A 8 -0.42 -19.76 6.18
N PRO A 9 -0.81 -20.93 5.63
CA PRO A 9 -1.51 -21.95 6.40
C PRO A 9 -0.68 -22.37 7.63
N LEU A 10 -1.34 -22.38 8.80
CA LEU A 10 -0.72 -22.70 10.08
C LEU A 10 -1.27 -24.02 10.63
N HIS A 11 -0.37 -24.92 11.00
CA HIS A 11 -0.65 -26.08 11.81
C HIS A 11 -0.39 -25.73 13.27
N THR A 12 -1.27 -26.12 14.19
CA THR A 12 -1.05 -26.01 15.64
C THR A 12 -1.09 -27.41 16.23
N GLY A 13 -0.17 -27.72 17.15
CA GLY A 13 -0.08 -29.04 17.74
C GLY A 13 0.62 -29.03 19.10
N ILE A 14 0.60 -30.19 19.73
CA ILE A 14 1.34 -30.48 20.97
C ILE A 14 2.15 -31.74 20.70
N ASP A 15 3.46 -31.66 20.90
CA ASP A 15 4.34 -32.83 20.88
C ASP A 15 4.48 -33.38 22.30
N ASN A 16 4.13 -34.66 22.45
CA ASN A 16 4.20 -35.40 23.71
C ASN A 16 5.22 -36.54 23.64
N SER A 17 6.23 -36.43 22.77
CA SER A 17 7.26 -37.45 22.64
C SER A 17 8.27 -37.42 23.79
N GLY A 18 8.41 -36.27 24.45
CA GLY A 18 9.27 -36.06 25.61
C GLY A 18 8.54 -36.11 26.96
N THR A 19 9.29 -35.82 28.03
CA THR A 19 8.76 -35.77 29.41
C THR A 19 7.76 -34.63 29.61
N PHE A 20 7.89 -33.54 28.85
CA PHE A 20 7.02 -32.38 28.92
C PHE A 20 6.30 -32.17 27.59
N PRO A 21 4.98 -31.92 27.60
CA PRO A 21 4.23 -31.57 26.39
C PRO A 21 4.72 -30.22 25.84
N VAL A 22 5.06 -30.17 24.56
CA VAL A 22 5.56 -28.96 23.89
C VAL A 22 4.56 -28.46 22.88
N GLU A 23 4.00 -27.28 23.13
CA GLU A 23 3.05 -26.65 22.20
C GLU A 23 3.78 -25.92 21.08
N TYR A 24 3.33 -26.14 19.84
CA TYR A 24 3.97 -25.56 18.66
C TYR A 24 2.96 -25.08 17.60
N ARG A 25 3.45 -24.17 16.77
CA ARG A 25 2.87 -23.85 15.47
C ARG A 25 3.87 -24.15 14.38
N PHE A 26 3.37 -24.57 13.22
CA PHE A 26 4.21 -24.87 12.08
C PHE A 26 3.60 -24.35 10.79
N ALA A 27 4.45 -23.84 9.90
CA ALA A 27 4.07 -23.48 8.54
C ALA A 27 5.07 -24.09 7.54
N HIS A 28 4.56 -24.62 6.42
CA HIS A 28 5.39 -25.21 5.34
C HIS A 28 5.98 -24.17 4.41
N ALA A 29 7.26 -24.33 4.04
CA ALA A 29 7.97 -23.47 3.09
C ALA A 29 7.12 -23.20 1.84
N ARG A 30 7.04 -21.93 1.41
CA ARG A 30 6.43 -21.61 0.11
C ARG A 30 7.41 -22.03 -0.99
N ASN A 31 6.94 -22.86 -1.93
CA ASN A 31 7.71 -23.32 -3.09
C ASN A 31 9.00 -24.10 -2.75
N GLY A 32 9.05 -24.80 -1.60
CA GLY A 32 10.00 -25.89 -1.36
C GLY A 32 11.40 -25.51 -0.86
N ASN A 33 11.63 -24.29 -0.37
CA ASN A 33 12.94 -23.92 0.18
C ASN A 33 13.31 -24.80 1.40
N ARG A 34 14.48 -25.45 1.33
CA ARG A 34 14.94 -26.45 2.30
C ARG A 34 15.69 -25.82 3.48
N HIS A 35 14.95 -25.06 4.27
CA HIS A 35 15.44 -24.44 5.50
C HIS A 35 14.36 -24.44 6.58
N LEU A 36 14.74 -24.55 7.84
CA LEU A 36 13.84 -24.41 9.00
C LEU A 36 14.26 -23.23 9.86
N VAL A 37 13.33 -22.31 10.11
CA VAL A 37 13.49 -21.28 11.14
C VAL A 37 12.71 -21.73 12.38
N VAL A 38 13.42 -21.94 13.49
CA VAL A 38 12.82 -22.24 14.80
C VAL A 38 12.74 -20.96 15.61
N VAL A 39 11.53 -20.61 16.01
CA VAL A 39 11.22 -19.35 16.67
C VAL A 39 10.86 -19.62 18.11
N PHE A 40 11.63 -19.03 19.02
CA PHE A 40 11.35 -19.02 20.45
C PHE A 40 10.60 -17.74 20.80
N ALA A 41 9.46 -17.90 21.47
CA ALA A 41 8.58 -16.83 21.92
C ALA A 41 9.26 -15.90 22.94
N ASN A 42 8.88 -14.62 22.89
CA ASN A 42 9.33 -13.62 23.85
C ASN A 42 8.56 -13.73 25.19
N PHE A 43 8.89 -12.85 26.14
CA PHE A 43 8.33 -12.86 27.49
C PHE A 43 6.99 -12.12 27.60
N SER A 44 6.72 -11.19 26.69
CA SER A 44 5.79 -10.07 26.89
C SER A 44 4.31 -10.34 26.59
N VAL A 45 3.96 -11.50 26.00
CA VAL A 45 2.56 -11.82 25.69
C VAL A 45 2.23 -13.25 26.13
N PRO A 46 1.52 -13.43 27.27
CA PRO A 46 1.06 -14.74 27.71
C PRO A 46 0.20 -15.41 26.62
N GLY A 47 0.73 -16.47 25.99
CA GLY A 47 0.03 -17.24 24.97
C GLY A 47 0.46 -16.99 23.52
N ASP A 48 1.36 -16.03 23.26
CA ASP A 48 1.94 -15.82 21.93
C ASP A 48 3.01 -16.88 21.60
N TYR A 49 3.15 -17.16 20.31
CA TYR A 49 4.18 -18.01 19.72
C TYR A 49 5.44 -17.21 19.37
N GLY A 50 5.41 -15.88 19.56
CA GLY A 50 6.46 -14.92 19.21
C GLY A 50 6.59 -14.76 17.71
N TRP A 51 6.62 -13.53 17.19
CA TRP A 51 6.77 -13.31 15.73
C TRP A 51 5.73 -14.06 14.87
N SER A 52 4.58 -14.41 15.46
CA SER A 52 3.51 -15.14 14.79
C SER A 52 2.41 -14.21 14.24
N ASN A 53 2.70 -12.91 14.19
CA ASN A 53 1.83 -11.82 13.74
C ASN A 53 1.85 -11.58 12.22
N GLY A 54 2.30 -12.57 11.43
CA GLY A 54 2.40 -12.50 9.97
C GLY A 54 3.71 -11.92 9.43
N VAL A 55 4.62 -11.44 10.28
CA VAL A 55 5.94 -10.93 9.85
C VAL A 55 6.77 -11.96 9.10
N PHE A 56 6.53 -13.25 9.35
CA PHE A 56 7.19 -14.37 8.68
C PHE A 56 6.39 -14.99 7.53
N ASP A 57 5.23 -14.43 7.16
CA ASP A 57 4.40 -15.00 6.09
C ASP A 57 5.06 -14.94 4.73
N THR A 58 5.98 -13.99 4.53
CA THR A 58 6.75 -13.81 3.31
C THR A 58 8.01 -14.67 3.25
N LEU A 59 8.41 -15.31 4.35
CA LEU A 59 9.58 -16.18 4.37
C LEU A 59 9.37 -17.41 3.50
N ARG A 60 10.41 -17.77 2.74
CA ARG A 60 10.41 -18.96 1.88
C ARG A 60 10.74 -20.25 2.64
N SER A 61 11.23 -20.19 3.88
CA SER A 61 11.59 -21.35 4.70
C SER A 61 10.40 -22.00 5.38
N ASN A 62 10.56 -23.21 5.91
CA ASN A 62 9.69 -23.75 6.96
C ASN A 62 9.86 -22.92 8.23
N VAL A 63 8.79 -22.78 9.02
CA VAL A 63 8.85 -22.04 10.28
C VAL A 63 8.17 -22.87 11.36
N LEU A 64 8.89 -23.12 12.44
CA LEU A 64 8.42 -23.80 13.64
C LEU A 64 8.45 -22.80 14.79
N TRP A 65 7.30 -22.45 15.34
CA TRP A 65 7.23 -21.66 16.55
C TRP A 65 7.00 -22.56 17.75
N ILE A 66 7.76 -22.36 18.81
CA ILE A 66 7.64 -23.13 20.05
C ILE A 66 7.18 -22.21 21.16
N ARG A 67 6.06 -22.55 21.78
CA ARG A 67 5.53 -21.76 22.89
C ARG A 67 6.18 -22.18 24.20
N ASP A 68 6.67 -21.21 24.96
CA ASP A 68 7.16 -21.46 26.32
C ASP A 68 6.00 -21.43 27.32
N ARG A 69 5.20 -22.48 27.36
CA ARG A 69 4.13 -22.59 28.34
C ARG A 69 4.08 -23.99 28.91
N PHE A 70 4.79 -24.18 30.01
CA PHE A 70 4.88 -25.46 30.69
C PHE A 70 4.13 -25.35 32.01
N HIS A 71 3.05 -26.10 32.17
CA HIS A 71 2.12 -25.96 33.30
C HIS A 71 1.66 -24.50 33.53
N GLY A 72 1.42 -23.77 32.45
CA GLY A 72 0.90 -22.40 32.49
C GLY A 72 1.93 -21.30 32.73
N LYS A 73 3.22 -21.62 32.87
CA LYS A 73 4.28 -20.64 33.14
C LYS A 73 5.41 -20.71 32.10
N ASN A 74 6.16 -19.61 31.99
CA ASN A 74 7.42 -19.56 31.24
C ASN A 74 8.50 -20.35 31.98
N SER A 75 9.43 -20.92 31.22
CA SER A 75 10.53 -21.75 31.72
C SER A 75 11.87 -21.46 31.06
N TYR A 76 11.93 -20.42 30.20
CA TYR A 76 13.07 -20.17 29.31
C TYR A 76 13.38 -21.35 28.38
N TYR A 77 12.44 -22.28 28.21
CA TYR A 77 12.64 -23.56 27.54
C TYR A 77 13.68 -24.48 28.21
N LEU A 78 14.08 -24.18 29.45
CA LEU A 78 15.16 -24.88 30.15
C LEU A 78 14.62 -25.94 31.12
N CYS A 79 13.90 -25.52 32.15
CA CYS A 79 13.57 -26.42 33.26
C CYS A 79 12.31 -26.04 34.02
N LYS A 80 11.75 -27.02 34.72
CA LYS A 80 10.72 -26.84 35.76
C LYS A 80 11.20 -27.53 37.03
N GLY A 81 11.31 -26.80 38.14
CA GLY A 81 11.85 -27.35 39.39
C GLY A 81 13.24 -27.97 39.24
N MET A 82 14.12 -27.33 38.48
CA MET A 82 15.46 -27.81 38.07
C MET A 82 15.46 -29.11 37.24
N ASP A 83 14.30 -29.59 36.77
CA ASP A 83 14.23 -30.68 35.80
C ASP A 83 14.44 -30.17 34.37
N PHE A 84 15.65 -30.37 33.85
CA PHE A 84 16.04 -30.08 32.47
C PHE A 84 15.51 -31.10 31.44
N GLY A 85 14.63 -32.02 31.84
CA GLY A 85 13.83 -32.83 30.93
C GLY A 85 12.92 -32.00 30.02
N LEU A 86 12.57 -30.79 30.47
CA LEU A 86 11.81 -29.82 29.69
C LEU A 86 12.60 -29.41 28.44
N GLU A 87 13.83 -28.96 28.60
CA GLU A 87 14.73 -28.65 27.49
C GLU A 87 14.90 -29.83 26.52
N ARG A 88 15.06 -31.06 27.05
CA ARG A 88 15.16 -32.26 26.23
C ARG A 88 13.89 -32.49 25.39
N SER A 89 12.71 -32.14 25.92
CA SER A 89 11.44 -32.26 25.19
C SER A 89 11.38 -31.24 24.05
N VAL A 90 11.86 -30.01 24.28
CA VAL A 90 11.92 -28.95 23.26
C VAL A 90 12.86 -29.34 22.10
N VAL A 91 14.08 -29.81 22.39
CA VAL A 91 15.00 -30.23 21.32
C VAL A 91 14.51 -31.48 20.58
N SER A 92 13.76 -32.36 21.25
CA SER A 92 13.16 -33.55 20.63
C SER A 92 12.14 -33.15 19.58
N LEU A 93 11.25 -32.19 19.88
CA LEU A 93 10.34 -31.61 18.89
C LEU A 93 11.11 -31.03 17.69
N ILE A 94 12.13 -30.19 17.94
CA ILE A 94 12.91 -29.57 16.86
C ILE A 94 13.56 -30.63 15.97
N SER A 95 14.16 -31.66 16.58
CA SER A 95 14.82 -32.76 15.88
C SER A 95 13.83 -33.58 15.06
N ASN A 96 12.66 -33.89 15.61
CA ASN A 96 11.60 -34.62 14.92
C ASN A 96 11.08 -33.86 13.70
N VAL A 97 10.90 -32.53 13.82
CA VAL A 97 10.49 -31.68 12.70
C VAL A 97 11.58 -31.62 11.62
N LEU A 98 12.85 -31.43 12.00
CA LEU A 98 13.97 -31.45 11.04
C LEU A 98 14.03 -32.79 10.30
N ASN A 99 13.98 -33.91 11.01
CA ASN A 99 14.00 -35.25 10.44
C ASN A 99 12.82 -35.48 9.49
N SER A 100 11.62 -35.04 9.87
CA SER A 100 10.41 -35.16 9.04
C SER A 100 10.49 -34.32 7.76
N LEU A 101 11.20 -33.20 7.79
CA LEU A 101 11.48 -32.37 6.62
C LEU A 101 12.72 -32.84 5.82
N GLY A 102 13.41 -33.88 6.31
CA GLY A 102 14.68 -34.35 5.75
C GLY A 102 15.78 -33.27 5.80
N LEU A 103 15.78 -32.40 6.79
CA LEU A 103 16.77 -31.33 6.97
C LEU A 103 17.82 -31.71 8.01
N THR A 104 18.98 -31.05 7.94
CA THR A 104 20.06 -31.17 8.93
C THR A 104 20.14 -29.91 9.81
N PRO A 105 20.87 -29.95 10.94
CA PRO A 105 21.14 -28.76 11.75
C PRO A 105 21.83 -27.62 10.98
N ASP A 106 22.55 -27.92 9.88
CA ASP A 106 23.13 -26.92 8.98
C ASP A 106 22.10 -26.09 8.22
N GLN A 107 20.89 -26.64 8.04
CA GLN A 107 19.76 -26.01 7.34
C GLN A 107 18.73 -25.43 8.32
N CYS A 108 19.20 -25.03 9.50
CA CYS A 108 18.36 -24.54 10.57
C CYS A 108 18.84 -23.21 11.15
N THR A 109 17.89 -22.32 11.44
CA THR A 109 18.12 -21.06 12.16
C THR A 109 17.35 -21.08 13.47
N MET A 110 18.08 -20.95 14.58
CA MET A 110 17.50 -20.63 15.89
C MET A 110 17.25 -19.12 15.96
N TRP A 111 16.04 -18.71 16.29
CA TRP A 111 15.61 -17.32 16.25
C TRP A 111 14.84 -16.93 17.51
N GLY A 112 15.21 -15.81 18.12
CA GLY A 112 14.38 -15.25 19.19
C GLY A 112 14.93 -13.96 19.77
N GLY A 113 14.07 -13.26 20.52
CA GLY A 113 14.39 -12.01 21.19
C GLY A 113 14.15 -12.09 22.69
N SER A 114 14.94 -11.36 23.48
CA SER A 114 14.85 -11.39 24.94
C SER A 114 15.02 -12.84 25.42
N LYS A 115 14.06 -13.38 26.19
CA LYS A 115 13.97 -14.80 26.54
C LYS A 115 14.23 -15.75 25.36
N GLY A 116 13.61 -15.47 24.21
CA GLY A 116 13.77 -16.29 23.01
C GLY A 116 15.18 -16.20 22.41
N GLY A 117 15.87 -15.07 22.59
CA GLY A 117 17.26 -14.90 22.18
C GLY A 117 18.20 -15.75 23.03
N SER A 118 17.97 -15.77 24.35
CA SER A 118 18.67 -16.67 25.27
C SER A 118 18.47 -18.13 24.88
N ALA A 119 17.23 -18.53 24.58
CA ALA A 119 16.94 -19.89 24.10
C ALA A 119 17.63 -20.18 22.76
N ALA A 120 17.59 -19.25 21.80
CA ALA A 120 18.26 -19.42 20.52
C ALA A 120 19.77 -19.66 20.66
N LEU A 121 20.44 -18.87 21.52
CA LEU A 121 21.85 -19.08 21.89
C LEU A 121 22.06 -20.44 22.53
N TYR A 122 21.29 -20.76 23.57
CA TYR A 122 21.47 -21.97 24.33
C TYR A 122 21.28 -23.24 23.49
N PHE A 123 20.16 -23.36 22.77
CA PHE A 123 19.89 -24.53 21.93
C PHE A 123 20.85 -24.59 20.73
N GLY A 124 21.15 -23.43 20.11
CA GLY A 124 22.08 -23.36 18.99
C GLY A 124 23.48 -23.83 19.36
N LEU A 125 24.01 -23.36 20.49
CA LEU A 125 25.33 -23.73 20.98
C LEU A 125 25.38 -25.19 21.45
N LYS A 126 24.41 -25.63 22.26
CA LYS A 126 24.42 -26.96 22.88
C LYS A 126 24.16 -28.10 21.90
N TYR A 127 23.28 -27.88 20.92
CA TYR A 127 22.81 -28.94 20.01
C TYR A 127 23.31 -28.80 18.57
N GLY A 128 24.21 -27.84 18.30
CA GLY A 128 24.92 -27.78 17.01
C GLY A 128 24.10 -27.21 15.86
N PHE A 129 23.10 -26.37 16.10
CA PHE A 129 22.38 -25.69 15.02
C PHE A 129 23.24 -24.59 14.41
N ARG A 130 23.27 -24.52 13.07
CA ARG A 130 24.28 -23.74 12.37
C ARG A 130 24.08 -22.23 12.45
N ASN A 131 22.84 -21.76 12.42
CA ASN A 131 22.56 -20.32 12.44
C ASN A 131 21.83 -19.95 13.73
N ILE A 132 22.34 -18.91 14.41
CA ILE A 132 21.80 -18.41 15.67
C ILE A 132 21.57 -16.92 15.54
N VAL A 133 20.31 -16.49 15.57
CA VAL A 133 19.93 -15.08 15.60
C VAL A 133 19.29 -14.78 16.95
N SER A 134 20.02 -14.02 17.75
CA SER A 134 19.69 -13.74 19.15
C SER A 134 19.60 -12.23 19.38
N MET A 135 18.38 -11.73 19.53
CA MET A 135 18.16 -10.31 19.81
C MET A 135 18.04 -10.06 21.31
N VAL A 136 18.78 -9.10 21.82
CA VAL A 136 18.73 -8.62 23.22
C VAL A 136 18.63 -9.74 24.27
N PRO A 137 19.50 -10.77 24.22
CA PRO A 137 19.38 -11.94 25.10
C PRO A 137 19.73 -11.63 26.55
N GLN A 138 19.11 -12.35 27.48
CA GLN A 138 19.59 -12.48 28.86
C GLN A 138 20.61 -13.62 28.95
N PHE A 139 21.86 -13.32 29.33
CA PHE A 139 22.86 -14.36 29.64
C PHE A 139 22.72 -14.87 31.08
N ARG A 140 22.40 -13.98 32.03
CA ARG A 140 22.15 -14.35 33.44
C ARG A 140 20.67 -14.58 33.67
N ILE A 141 20.17 -15.71 33.15
CA ILE A 141 18.75 -16.06 33.16
C ILE A 141 18.22 -16.21 34.60
N GLY A 142 18.96 -16.90 35.46
CA GLY A 142 18.58 -17.16 36.85
C GLY A 142 18.42 -15.86 37.63
N SER A 143 19.41 -14.98 37.58
CA SER A 143 19.36 -13.65 38.19
C SER A 143 18.23 -12.80 37.63
N TYR A 144 18.00 -12.84 36.31
CA TYR A 144 16.93 -12.08 35.67
C TYR A 144 15.54 -12.53 36.16
N VAL A 145 15.28 -13.84 36.25
CA VAL A 145 13.96 -14.35 36.66
C VAL A 145 13.63 -14.10 38.13
N LEU A 146 14.59 -13.73 38.98
CA LEU A 146 14.32 -13.31 40.36
C LEU A 146 13.41 -12.08 40.45
N GLN A 147 13.40 -11.24 39.39
CA GLN A 147 12.45 -10.13 39.26
C GLN A 147 11.00 -10.60 39.05
N TYR A 148 10.81 -11.89 38.75
CA TYR A 148 9.52 -12.54 38.52
C TYR A 148 9.36 -13.78 39.42
N PRO A 149 9.04 -13.61 40.72
CA PRO A 149 9.08 -14.70 41.71
C PRO A 149 8.32 -15.97 41.29
N SER A 150 7.13 -15.80 40.70
CA SER A 150 6.31 -16.92 40.22
C SER A 150 7.00 -17.76 39.12
N ILE A 151 7.86 -17.16 38.31
CA ILE A 151 8.64 -17.84 37.27
C ILE A 151 9.92 -18.42 37.87
N ALA A 152 10.59 -17.71 38.78
CA ALA A 152 11.74 -18.25 39.52
C ALA A 152 11.37 -19.54 40.28
N GLU A 153 10.28 -19.54 41.05
CA GLU A 153 9.76 -20.72 41.74
C GLU A 153 9.38 -21.84 40.77
N HIS A 154 8.83 -21.49 39.59
CA HIS A 154 8.49 -22.50 38.59
C HIS A 154 9.73 -23.20 38.03
N MET A 155 10.76 -22.44 37.72
CA MET A 155 12.00 -22.94 37.13
C MET A 155 12.89 -23.64 38.16
N MET A 156 13.02 -23.08 39.36
CA MET A 156 13.96 -23.54 40.39
C MET A 156 13.32 -24.48 41.43
N GLY A 157 11.99 -24.45 41.57
CA GLY A 157 11.32 -25.08 42.72
C GLY A 157 11.64 -24.27 43.97
N GLU A 158 12.67 -24.70 44.71
CA GLU A 158 13.25 -23.89 45.78
C GLU A 158 14.20 -22.84 45.19
N VAL A 159 13.92 -21.56 45.44
CA VAL A 159 14.75 -20.45 44.94
C VAL A 159 15.96 -20.28 45.86
N THR A 160 17.11 -20.78 45.42
CA THR A 160 18.39 -20.70 46.14
C THR A 160 19.45 -20.01 45.28
N GLU A 161 20.50 -19.49 45.93
CA GLU A 161 21.66 -18.92 45.22
C GLU A 161 22.31 -19.96 44.29
N GLN A 162 22.40 -21.22 44.74
CA GLN A 162 22.92 -22.32 43.94
C GLN A 162 22.07 -22.57 42.67
N ASN A 163 20.74 -22.65 42.79
CA ASN A 163 19.86 -22.87 41.64
C ASN A 163 19.90 -21.68 40.68
N THR A 164 19.97 -20.46 41.22
CA THR A 164 20.16 -19.24 40.45
C THR A 164 21.45 -19.29 39.63
N HIS A 165 22.57 -19.66 40.26
CA HIS A 165 23.87 -19.77 39.60
C HIS A 165 23.89 -20.86 38.51
N VAL A 166 23.26 -22.02 38.75
CA VAL A 166 23.17 -23.09 37.74
C VAL A 166 22.47 -22.60 36.48
N ILE A 167 21.39 -21.83 36.62
CA ILE A 167 20.63 -21.30 35.48
C ILE A 167 21.38 -20.12 34.82
N ASP A 168 22.04 -19.27 35.59
CA ASP A 168 22.90 -18.19 35.06
C ASP A 168 24.06 -18.72 34.22
N ASP A 169 24.64 -19.86 34.59
CA ASP A 169 25.79 -20.42 33.89
C ASP A 169 25.40 -21.23 32.64
N ALA A 170 24.10 -21.40 32.36
CA ALA A 170 23.61 -22.26 31.28
C ALA A 170 24.17 -21.87 29.89
N ILE A 171 24.24 -20.58 29.57
CA ILE A 171 24.82 -20.08 28.30
C ILE A 171 26.33 -19.81 28.45
N PRO A 172 26.81 -19.07 29.48
CA PRO A 172 28.23 -18.74 29.60
C PRO A 172 29.14 -19.98 29.67
N SER A 173 28.72 -21.07 30.32
CA SER A 173 29.51 -22.31 30.36
C SER A 173 29.68 -22.95 28.98
N LEU A 174 28.64 -22.95 28.13
CA LEU A 174 28.72 -23.45 26.76
C LEU A 174 29.70 -22.66 25.92
N VAL A 175 29.65 -21.33 26.03
CA VAL A 175 30.55 -20.42 25.28
C VAL A 175 31.99 -20.61 25.75
N ARG A 176 32.23 -20.66 27.06
CA ARG A 176 33.56 -20.94 27.64
C ARG A 176 34.12 -22.30 27.23
N ALA A 177 33.24 -23.31 27.11
CA ALA A 177 33.61 -24.64 26.62
C ALA A 177 33.87 -24.69 25.10
N GLY A 178 33.57 -23.63 24.36
CA GLY A 178 33.71 -23.58 22.90
C GLY A 178 32.69 -24.47 22.18
N ALA A 179 31.49 -24.63 22.74
CA ALA A 179 30.42 -25.39 22.09
C ALA A 179 30.03 -24.74 20.75
N ASN A 180 30.00 -25.55 19.68
CA ASN A 180 29.58 -25.12 18.33
C ASN A 180 30.30 -23.87 17.79
N ARG A 181 31.64 -23.83 17.87
CA ARG A 181 32.48 -22.70 17.38
C ARG A 181 32.27 -22.33 15.90
N GLY A 182 31.82 -23.27 15.08
CA GLY A 182 31.52 -23.07 13.65
C GLY A 182 30.15 -22.46 13.37
N ALA A 183 29.34 -22.18 14.40
CA ALA A 183 28.04 -21.52 14.24
C ALA A 183 28.17 -20.10 13.67
N ASN A 184 27.17 -19.71 12.88
CA ASN A 184 26.94 -18.33 12.49
C ASN A 184 26.09 -17.66 13.56
N ILE A 185 26.70 -16.81 14.38
CA ILE A 185 26.07 -16.18 15.54
C ILE A 185 25.85 -14.70 15.24
N TYR A 186 24.61 -14.25 15.37
CA TYR A 186 24.21 -12.85 15.18
C TYR A 186 23.53 -12.37 16.45
N ILE A 187 24.20 -11.47 17.18
CA ILE A 187 23.68 -10.85 18.39
C ILE A 187 23.30 -9.41 18.05
N LEU A 188 22.03 -9.06 18.27
CA LEU A 188 21.54 -7.68 18.19
C LEU A 188 21.39 -7.11 19.59
N SER A 189 21.89 -5.90 19.83
CA SER A 189 21.60 -5.12 21.05
C SER A 189 21.63 -3.62 20.76
N SER A 190 21.48 -2.79 21.78
CA SER A 190 21.39 -1.34 21.67
C SER A 190 21.97 -0.67 22.92
N PRO A 191 22.63 0.50 22.79
CA PRO A 191 23.05 1.27 23.97
C PRO A 191 21.86 1.81 24.77
N GLN A 192 20.66 1.92 24.16
CA GLN A 192 19.44 2.35 24.83
C GLN A 192 18.67 1.20 25.52
N ASP A 193 19.12 -0.05 25.37
CA ASP A 193 18.58 -1.18 26.11
C ASP A 193 19.11 -1.17 27.54
N GLU A 194 18.23 -0.97 28.52
CA GLU A 194 18.59 -0.92 29.93
C GLU A 194 19.23 -2.23 30.43
N GLN A 195 19.01 -3.36 29.75
CA GLN A 195 19.57 -4.66 30.11
C GLN A 195 20.95 -4.90 29.51
N PHE A 196 21.39 -4.13 28.50
CA PHE A 196 22.60 -4.39 27.73
C PHE A 196 23.85 -4.54 28.62
N LYS A 197 24.02 -3.62 29.57
CA LYS A 197 25.20 -3.54 30.45
C LYS A 197 25.35 -4.75 31.37
N GLU A 198 24.24 -5.35 31.77
CA GLU A 198 24.25 -6.51 32.67
C GLU A 198 24.20 -7.83 31.90
N GLN A 199 23.42 -7.87 30.82
CA GLN A 199 23.03 -9.11 30.18
C GLN A 199 23.85 -9.45 28.94
N VAL A 200 24.45 -8.48 28.25
CA VAL A 200 25.12 -8.75 26.96
C VAL A 200 26.59 -8.34 27.00
N GLU A 201 26.88 -7.07 27.34
CA GLU A 201 28.23 -6.50 27.29
C GLU A 201 29.30 -7.37 28.00
N PRO A 202 29.06 -7.88 29.23
CA PRO A 202 30.08 -8.66 29.95
C PRO A 202 30.40 -10.01 29.31
N PHE A 203 29.51 -10.53 28.46
CA PHE A 203 29.60 -11.88 27.90
C PHE A 203 30.13 -11.89 26.47
N LEU A 204 30.11 -10.76 25.75
CA LEU A 204 30.64 -10.67 24.39
C LEU A 204 32.10 -11.17 24.28
N PRO A 205 33.02 -10.85 25.21
CA PRO A 205 34.40 -11.35 25.13
C PRO A 205 34.52 -12.88 25.21
N LEU A 206 33.53 -13.58 25.79
CA LEU A 206 33.57 -15.04 25.90
C LEU A 206 33.51 -15.72 24.52
N PHE A 207 32.93 -15.07 23.52
CA PHE A 207 32.85 -15.60 22.15
C PHE A 207 34.15 -15.44 21.36
N ALA A 208 35.25 -15.03 21.99
CA ALA A 208 36.56 -15.04 21.36
C ALA A 208 36.88 -16.44 20.80
N GLY A 209 37.20 -16.52 19.50
CA GLY A 209 37.50 -17.77 18.81
C GLY A 209 36.30 -18.48 18.17
N TYR A 210 35.09 -17.89 18.22
CA TYR A 210 33.99 -18.32 17.35
C TYR A 210 34.24 -17.84 15.91
N GLU A 211 34.00 -18.71 14.95
CA GLU A 211 34.42 -18.48 13.56
C GLU A 211 33.61 -17.38 12.88
N ASN A 212 32.31 -17.24 13.19
CA ASN A 212 31.43 -16.24 12.60
C ASN A 212 30.50 -15.60 13.65
N LEU A 213 31.10 -14.88 14.61
CA LEU A 213 30.39 -14.00 15.52
C LEU A 213 30.13 -12.63 14.88
N ASN A 214 28.89 -12.18 14.96
CA ASN A 214 28.43 -10.88 14.46
C ASN A 214 27.67 -10.17 15.56
N PHE A 215 28.04 -8.92 15.83
CA PHE A 215 27.38 -8.08 16.83
C PHE A 215 26.87 -6.80 16.16
N ILE A 216 25.55 -6.63 16.18
CA ILE A 216 24.87 -5.44 15.65
C ILE A 216 24.46 -4.59 16.85
N PHE A 217 25.10 -3.43 16.99
CA PHE A 217 24.82 -2.48 18.05
C PHE A 217 24.00 -1.31 17.51
N SER A 218 22.68 -1.42 17.66
CA SER A 218 21.71 -0.48 17.10
C SER A 218 21.55 0.73 18.01
N ASP A 219 22.16 1.83 17.62
CA ASP A 219 22.12 3.12 18.29
C ASP A 219 21.17 4.07 17.56
N SER A 220 19.89 4.05 17.93
CA SER A 220 18.85 4.82 17.27
C SER A 220 18.08 5.66 18.29
N PRO A 221 17.77 6.94 18.00
CA PRO A 221 16.99 7.79 18.90
C PRO A 221 15.55 7.29 19.12
N HIS A 222 15.05 6.41 18.24
CA HIS A 222 13.74 5.78 18.37
C HIS A 222 13.72 4.51 19.24
N ILE A 223 14.88 4.05 19.73
CA ILE A 223 14.95 2.99 20.73
C ILE A 223 14.95 3.67 22.09
N VAL A 224 13.88 3.45 22.85
CA VAL A 224 13.70 4.08 24.17
C VAL A 224 13.82 3.10 25.34
N ASP A 225 13.72 1.79 25.06
CA ASP A 225 13.84 0.70 26.03
C ASP A 225 14.13 -0.63 25.31
N HIS A 226 14.33 -1.69 26.10
CA HIS A 226 14.52 -3.07 25.66
C HIS A 226 13.49 -3.57 24.63
N ALA A 227 12.21 -3.25 24.80
CA ALA A 227 11.14 -3.75 23.94
C ALA A 227 11.20 -3.13 22.52
N HIS A 228 11.72 -1.91 22.40
CA HIS A 228 11.82 -1.19 21.12
C HIS A 228 12.99 -1.64 20.25
N VAL A 229 14.06 -2.21 20.82
CA VAL A 229 15.27 -2.61 20.08
C VAL A 229 14.93 -3.51 18.89
N THR A 230 14.14 -4.54 19.17
CA THR A 230 13.79 -5.56 18.17
C THR A 230 12.88 -4.98 17.08
N GLY A 231 11.85 -4.23 17.46
CA GLY A 231 10.91 -3.62 16.52
C GLY A 231 11.61 -2.64 15.57
N ARG A 232 12.53 -1.82 16.11
CA ARG A 232 13.32 -0.88 15.32
C ARG A 232 14.19 -1.57 14.27
N ASN A 233 14.75 -2.73 14.60
CA ASN A 233 15.68 -3.47 13.75
C ASN A 233 15.00 -4.51 12.84
N LEU A 234 13.67 -4.53 12.78
CA LEU A 234 12.92 -5.50 11.98
C LEU A 234 13.39 -5.61 10.52
N PRO A 235 13.64 -4.52 9.77
CA PRO A 235 14.11 -4.63 8.38
C PRO A 235 15.46 -5.34 8.25
N VAL A 236 16.42 -5.02 9.13
CA VAL A 236 17.75 -5.65 9.14
C VAL A 236 17.63 -7.14 9.46
N LEU A 237 16.80 -7.47 10.45
CA LEU A 237 16.51 -8.84 10.85
C LEU A 237 15.86 -9.64 9.71
N MET A 238 14.91 -9.06 8.97
CA MET A 238 14.29 -9.71 7.82
C MET A 238 15.27 -9.91 6.66
N GLY A 239 16.17 -8.96 6.42
CA GLY A 239 17.26 -9.15 5.46
C GLY A 239 18.17 -10.31 5.85
N LEU A 240 18.61 -10.34 7.11
CA LEU A 240 19.47 -11.38 7.65
C LEU A 240 18.84 -12.77 7.55
N VAL A 241 17.59 -12.94 7.97
CA VAL A 241 16.95 -14.26 7.92
C VAL A 241 16.81 -14.77 6.48
N ASN A 242 16.53 -13.89 5.51
CA ASN A 242 16.45 -14.30 4.10
C ASN A 242 17.81 -14.73 3.54
N PHE A 243 18.91 -14.05 3.91
CA PHE A 243 20.25 -14.54 3.57
C PHE A 243 20.46 -15.96 4.11
N LEU A 244 20.17 -16.18 5.39
CA LEU A 244 20.37 -17.49 6.04
C LEU A 244 19.50 -18.59 5.42
N ILE A 245 18.25 -18.28 5.07
CA ILE A 245 17.33 -19.20 4.40
C ILE A 245 17.87 -19.62 3.02
N ASP A 246 18.57 -18.71 2.34
CA ASP A 246 19.19 -18.97 1.04
C ASP A 246 20.60 -19.59 1.16
N GLY A 247 21.01 -19.98 2.38
CA GLY A 247 22.31 -20.58 2.64
C GLY A 247 23.47 -19.58 2.62
N ILE A 248 23.19 -18.28 2.63
CA ILE A 248 24.18 -17.21 2.70
C ILE A 248 24.34 -16.82 4.16
N ALA A 249 25.56 -16.95 4.69
CA ALA A 249 25.90 -16.57 6.06
C ALA A 249 26.79 -15.32 6.07
N PRO A 250 26.22 -14.11 6.20
CA PRO A 250 27.00 -12.88 6.23
C PRO A 250 28.02 -12.85 7.38
N ARG A 251 29.19 -12.27 7.11
CA ARG A 251 30.21 -11.92 8.11
C ARG A 251 30.21 -10.41 8.27
N ILE A 252 29.25 -9.93 9.05
CA ILE A 252 29.02 -8.50 9.34
C ILE A 252 30.09 -7.97 10.32
N GLY A 253 30.55 -8.80 11.25
CA GLY A 253 31.47 -8.40 12.31
C GLY A 253 30.78 -7.59 13.40
N PHE A 254 31.54 -6.69 14.03
CA PHE A 254 31.03 -5.79 15.08
C PHE A 254 30.71 -4.45 14.43
N VAL A 255 29.42 -4.13 14.33
CA VAL A 255 28.93 -2.92 13.67
C VAL A 255 28.04 -2.12 14.59
N ARG A 256 28.15 -0.79 14.51
CA ARG A 256 27.19 0.14 15.10
C ARG A 256 26.27 0.66 14.00
N SER A 257 24.96 0.58 14.19
CA SER A 257 23.94 1.06 13.24
C SER A 257 23.08 2.16 13.87
N GLY A 258 22.26 2.86 13.07
CA GLY A 258 21.29 3.84 13.57
C GLY A 258 21.60 5.32 13.27
N GLY A 259 22.17 5.62 12.10
CA GLY A 259 22.44 6.99 11.62
C GLY A 259 21.20 7.82 11.25
N GLU A 260 20.12 7.67 12.01
CA GLU A 260 18.87 8.41 11.82
C GLU A 260 18.98 9.82 12.35
N GLN A 261 18.38 10.76 11.61
CA GLN A 261 18.36 12.18 11.97
C GLN A 261 16.90 12.65 11.83
N PRO A 262 16.02 12.34 12.80
CA PRO A 262 14.60 12.66 12.71
C PRO A 262 14.34 14.16 12.56
N ASP A 263 15.22 14.99 13.11
CA ASP A 263 15.12 16.46 13.06
C ASP A 263 15.98 17.08 11.95
N ARG A 264 16.42 16.29 10.96
CA ARG A 264 17.22 16.81 9.85
C ARG A 264 16.40 17.79 9.02
N ASP A 265 16.94 18.98 8.80
CA ASP A 265 16.37 19.95 7.89
C ASP A 265 16.34 19.42 6.44
N THR A 266 15.14 19.31 5.87
CA THR A 266 14.88 18.87 4.49
C THR A 266 14.68 20.04 3.51
N SER A 267 14.69 21.29 3.98
CA SER A 267 14.33 22.47 3.17
C SER A 267 15.14 22.58 1.87
N ALA A 268 16.43 22.21 1.90
CA ALA A 268 17.29 22.24 0.72
C ALA A 268 16.87 21.23 -0.35
N ILE A 269 16.52 20.00 0.03
CA ILE A 269 16.06 18.98 -0.94
C ILE A 269 14.64 19.32 -1.42
N ASP A 270 13.78 19.85 -0.56
CA ASP A 270 12.43 20.27 -0.93
C ASP A 270 12.47 21.41 -1.96
N ALA A 271 13.35 22.40 -1.75
CA ALA A 271 13.58 23.49 -2.71
C ALA A 271 14.11 22.98 -4.05
N TYR A 272 15.07 22.05 -4.03
CA TYR A 272 15.60 21.42 -5.25
C TYR A 272 14.51 20.65 -6.01
N LEU A 273 13.73 19.81 -5.34
CA LEU A 273 12.65 19.04 -5.96
C LEU A 273 11.56 19.95 -6.53
N LYS A 274 11.21 21.03 -5.83
CA LYS A 274 10.28 22.05 -6.33
C LYS A 274 10.81 22.75 -7.58
N ALA A 275 12.09 23.16 -7.58
CA ALA A 275 12.70 23.88 -8.70
C ALA A 275 12.88 23.01 -9.95
N THR A 276 13.05 21.71 -9.77
CA THR A 276 13.32 20.75 -10.87
C THR A 276 12.10 19.96 -11.31
N SER A 277 10.96 20.06 -10.59
CA SER A 277 9.73 19.40 -10.99
C SER A 277 9.25 19.94 -12.33
N GLN A 278 9.22 19.06 -13.33
CA GLN A 278 8.59 19.40 -14.62
C GLN A 278 7.08 19.52 -14.49
N VAL A 279 6.46 18.87 -13.50
CA VAL A 279 5.02 19.01 -13.25
C VAL A 279 4.78 20.21 -12.34
N GLN A 280 3.99 21.18 -12.79
CA GLN A 280 3.61 22.35 -12.00
C GLN A 280 2.15 22.25 -11.56
N GLU A 281 1.89 22.31 -10.25
CA GLU A 281 0.51 22.29 -9.73
C GLU A 281 -0.30 23.51 -10.17
N SER A 282 0.34 24.65 -10.39
CA SER A 282 -0.29 25.85 -10.95
C SER A 282 -0.69 25.70 -12.42
N PHE A 283 -0.18 24.70 -13.12
CA PHE A 283 -0.53 24.43 -14.52
C PHE A 283 -1.70 23.46 -14.61
N ALA A 284 -2.88 24.02 -14.90
CA ALA A 284 -4.15 23.30 -14.95
C ALA A 284 -4.11 22.09 -15.90
N ALA A 285 -4.69 20.98 -15.47
CA ALA A 285 -4.83 19.79 -16.30
C ALA A 285 -5.74 20.06 -17.51
N PRO A 286 -5.47 19.44 -18.68
CA PRO A 286 -6.38 19.49 -19.82
C PRO A 286 -7.76 18.95 -19.47
N VAL A 287 -8.80 19.65 -19.87
CA VAL A 287 -10.19 19.18 -19.84
C VAL A 287 -10.53 18.58 -21.19
N VAL A 288 -11.07 17.37 -21.21
CA VAL A 288 -11.58 16.71 -22.42
C VAL A 288 -13.10 16.83 -22.45
N HIS A 289 -13.64 17.37 -23.54
CA HIS A 289 -15.07 17.48 -23.79
C HIS A 289 -15.61 16.29 -24.58
N THR A 290 -14.87 15.86 -25.60
CA THR A 290 -15.21 14.68 -26.39
C THR A 290 -13.98 13.78 -26.56
N PRO A 291 -14.15 12.44 -26.52
CA PRO A 291 -15.32 11.75 -25.96
C PRO A 291 -15.44 12.02 -24.44
N PRO A 292 -16.66 12.06 -23.87
CA PRO A 292 -16.82 12.20 -22.43
C PRO A 292 -16.30 10.95 -21.71
N THR A 293 -15.80 11.12 -20.49
CA THR A 293 -15.39 9.99 -19.65
C THR A 293 -16.57 9.04 -19.39
N GLY A 294 -16.37 7.76 -19.64
CA GLY A 294 -17.39 6.70 -19.62
C GLY A 294 -18.25 6.63 -20.88
N GLY A 295 -18.02 7.49 -21.88
CA GLY A 295 -18.81 7.53 -23.11
C GLY A 295 -18.57 6.31 -24.01
N THR A 296 -19.62 5.89 -24.71
CA THR A 296 -19.53 4.90 -25.79
C THR A 296 -19.64 5.60 -27.13
N VAL A 297 -18.71 5.30 -28.04
CA VAL A 297 -18.71 5.76 -29.43
C VAL A 297 -18.82 4.55 -30.35
N TYR A 298 -19.57 4.71 -31.44
CA TYR A 298 -19.78 3.65 -32.44
C TYR A 298 -18.95 3.86 -33.70
N GLU A 299 -18.42 5.08 -33.89
CA GLU A 299 -17.46 5.40 -34.93
C GLU A 299 -16.04 5.10 -34.45
N ARG A 300 -15.24 4.52 -35.34
CA ARG A 300 -13.84 4.16 -35.03
C ARG A 300 -12.87 5.32 -35.26
N SER A 301 -13.32 6.42 -35.86
CA SER A 301 -12.57 7.68 -35.96
C SER A 301 -13.06 8.61 -34.86
N VAL A 302 -12.31 8.68 -33.76
CA VAL A 302 -12.72 9.45 -32.58
C VAL A 302 -11.93 10.74 -32.52
N THR A 303 -12.64 11.86 -32.65
CA THR A 303 -12.12 13.22 -32.43
C THR A 303 -12.16 13.55 -30.96
N PHE A 304 -11.01 13.94 -30.43
CA PHE A 304 -10.89 14.47 -29.09
C PHE A 304 -10.91 15.99 -29.13
N THR A 305 -11.75 16.62 -28.31
CA THR A 305 -11.78 18.08 -28.17
C THR A 305 -11.77 18.47 -26.71
N GLY A 306 -11.30 19.67 -26.41
CA GLY A 306 -11.24 20.15 -25.04
C GLY A 306 -10.57 21.50 -24.87
N ILE A 307 -10.21 21.81 -23.63
CA ILE A 307 -9.50 23.04 -23.25
C ILE A 307 -8.27 22.68 -22.40
N ALA A 308 -7.14 23.32 -22.66
CA ALA A 308 -5.92 23.20 -21.89
C ALA A 308 -5.24 24.58 -21.75
N PRO A 309 -5.75 25.47 -20.88
CA PRO A 309 -5.25 26.83 -20.78
C PRO A 309 -3.77 26.86 -20.39
N GLY A 310 -2.97 27.65 -21.09
CA GLY A 310 -1.52 27.78 -20.83
C GLY A 310 -0.66 26.67 -21.43
N ALA A 311 -1.25 25.62 -22.01
CA ALA A 311 -0.51 24.63 -22.78
C ALA A 311 -0.18 25.17 -24.17
N ALA A 312 1.03 24.90 -24.66
CA ALA A 312 1.39 25.07 -26.07
C ALA A 312 1.04 23.83 -26.88
N ARG A 313 1.12 22.65 -26.26
CA ARG A 313 0.75 21.36 -26.85
C ARG A 313 0.30 20.38 -25.77
N LEU A 314 -0.34 19.29 -26.19
CA LEU A 314 -0.63 18.16 -25.30
C LEU A 314 0.37 17.02 -25.49
N SER A 315 0.29 16.03 -24.61
CA SER A 315 0.96 14.75 -24.72
C SER A 315 -0.05 13.66 -24.36
N VAL A 316 -0.47 12.89 -25.36
CA VAL A 316 -1.58 11.91 -25.28
C VAL A 316 -1.01 10.50 -25.26
N TRP A 317 -1.49 9.68 -24.32
CA TRP A 317 -0.99 8.33 -24.06
C TRP A 317 -2.15 7.36 -23.83
N GLU A 318 -1.94 6.10 -24.18
CA GLU A 318 -2.85 5.01 -23.84
C GLU A 318 -2.04 3.80 -23.42
N HIS A 319 -2.39 3.17 -22.30
CA HIS A 319 -1.66 2.01 -21.75
C HIS A 319 -0.14 2.22 -21.63
N GLY A 320 0.31 3.48 -21.44
CA GLY A 320 1.73 3.84 -21.38
C GLY A 320 2.42 4.01 -22.74
N LYS A 321 1.70 3.88 -23.86
CA LYS A 321 2.21 4.16 -25.21
C LYS A 321 1.84 5.57 -25.65
N PHE A 322 2.81 6.31 -26.19
CA PHE A 322 2.60 7.64 -26.76
C PHE A 322 1.72 7.54 -28.01
N LEU A 323 0.67 8.36 -28.05
CA LEU A 323 -0.27 8.42 -29.16
C LEU A 323 -0.07 9.67 -30.02
N GLY A 324 0.22 10.82 -29.41
CA GLY A 324 0.39 12.07 -30.14
C GLY A 324 0.62 13.29 -29.24
N ALA A 325 0.99 14.41 -29.88
CA ALA A 325 1.21 15.69 -29.23
C ALA A 325 0.52 16.82 -30.03
N PRO A 326 -0.82 16.92 -29.97
CA PRO A 326 -1.53 17.99 -30.67
C PRO A 326 -1.16 19.37 -30.11
N GLU A 327 -1.15 20.37 -30.98
CA GLU A 327 -0.99 21.77 -30.57
C GLU A 327 -2.27 22.27 -29.89
N VAL A 328 -2.11 23.22 -28.97
CA VAL A 328 -3.20 23.90 -28.28
C VAL A 328 -3.26 25.33 -28.80
N ALA A 329 -4.45 25.79 -29.16
CA ALA A 329 -4.66 27.15 -29.66
C ALA A 329 -4.44 28.20 -28.55
N PRO A 330 -4.19 29.48 -28.89
CA PRO A 330 -3.95 30.53 -27.90
C PRO A 330 -5.07 30.77 -26.90
N ASP A 331 -6.32 30.44 -27.25
CA ASP A 331 -7.50 30.49 -26.37
C ASP A 331 -7.61 29.25 -25.46
N GLY A 332 -6.66 28.32 -25.55
CA GLY A 332 -6.62 27.06 -24.81
C GLY A 332 -7.41 25.93 -25.47
N THR A 333 -8.10 26.17 -26.59
CA THR A 333 -8.87 25.11 -27.25
C THR A 333 -7.96 24.15 -28.01
N TRP A 334 -8.38 22.90 -28.14
CA TRP A 334 -7.64 21.91 -28.92
C TRP A 334 -8.58 20.88 -29.53
N SER A 335 -8.13 20.31 -30.65
CA SER A 335 -8.80 19.20 -31.35
C SER A 335 -7.75 18.24 -31.87
N TRP A 336 -7.97 16.94 -31.69
CA TRP A 336 -7.01 15.91 -32.07
C TRP A 336 -7.70 14.61 -32.46
N GLU A 337 -7.16 13.96 -33.49
CA GLU A 337 -7.53 12.60 -33.88
C GLU A 337 -6.29 11.72 -33.97
N LEU A 338 -6.45 10.43 -33.67
CA LEU A 338 -5.35 9.46 -33.71
C LEU A 338 -4.81 9.23 -35.15
N GLY A 339 -5.55 9.64 -36.18
CA GLY A 339 -5.20 9.44 -37.59
C GLY A 339 -5.29 7.98 -38.07
N ARG A 340 -5.73 7.07 -37.20
CA ARG A 340 -6.07 5.67 -37.51
C ARG A 340 -7.30 5.24 -36.70
N PRO A 341 -8.05 4.23 -37.18
CA PRO A 341 -9.22 3.74 -36.45
C PRO A 341 -8.84 3.16 -35.09
N TRP A 342 -9.60 3.51 -34.06
CA TRP A 342 -9.55 2.86 -32.76
C TRP A 342 -10.06 1.41 -32.86
N SER A 343 -9.56 0.51 -32.01
CA SER A 343 -10.09 -0.86 -31.90
C SER A 343 -11.42 -0.87 -31.16
N VAL A 344 -12.19 -1.95 -31.24
CA VAL A 344 -13.37 -2.14 -30.37
C VAL A 344 -12.88 -2.46 -28.95
N GLY A 345 -13.51 -1.88 -27.94
CA GLY A 345 -13.19 -2.08 -26.53
C GLY A 345 -12.99 -0.79 -25.74
N ASP A 346 -12.51 -0.93 -24.50
CA ASP A 346 -12.25 0.18 -23.58
C ASP A 346 -10.87 0.80 -23.80
N HIS A 347 -10.84 2.12 -23.77
CA HIS A 347 -9.67 2.93 -24.08
C HIS A 347 -9.37 3.93 -22.96
N PRO A 348 -8.46 3.60 -22.00
CA PRO A 348 -7.99 4.53 -20.99
C PRO A 348 -6.90 5.45 -21.58
N VAL A 349 -7.28 6.69 -21.85
CA VAL A 349 -6.41 7.73 -22.42
C VAL A 349 -5.98 8.71 -21.34
N ARG A 350 -4.68 8.99 -21.30
CA ARG A 350 -4.06 9.97 -20.41
C ARG A 350 -3.54 11.14 -21.22
N ILE A 351 -3.83 12.35 -20.76
CA ILE A 351 -3.47 13.60 -21.44
C ILE A 351 -2.82 14.54 -20.44
N LEU A 352 -1.71 15.18 -20.81
CA LEU A 352 -1.14 16.31 -20.08
C LEU A 352 -0.84 17.45 -21.03
N GLY A 353 -0.93 18.68 -20.54
CA GLY A 353 -0.48 19.88 -21.23
C GLY A 353 1.02 20.08 -21.03
N VAL A 354 1.66 20.63 -22.06
CA VAL A 354 3.05 21.08 -22.04
C VAL A 354 3.07 22.54 -22.45
N ASP A 355 3.61 23.40 -21.58
CA ASP A 355 3.73 24.83 -21.85
C ASP A 355 4.92 25.13 -22.79
N ALA A 356 5.11 26.40 -23.15
CA ALA A 356 6.20 26.83 -24.03
C ALA A 356 7.60 26.67 -23.41
N ALA A 357 7.70 26.61 -22.08
CA ALA A 357 8.96 26.40 -21.35
C ALA A 357 9.26 24.90 -21.12
N GLY A 358 8.34 24.01 -21.50
CA GLY A 358 8.47 22.57 -21.36
C GLY A 358 8.00 22.03 -20.01
N TYR A 359 7.32 22.83 -19.18
CA TYR A 359 6.66 22.35 -17.98
C TYR A 359 5.36 21.62 -18.33
N HIS A 360 4.96 20.71 -17.47
CA HIS A 360 3.84 19.81 -17.62
C HIS A 360 2.74 20.15 -16.62
N SER A 361 1.49 20.02 -17.05
CA SER A 361 0.34 20.05 -16.16
C SER A 361 0.22 18.75 -15.37
N GLN A 362 -0.72 18.71 -14.41
CA GLN A 362 -1.26 17.42 -13.96
C GLN A 362 -1.90 16.65 -15.14
N ARG A 363 -1.97 15.32 -15.01
CA ARG A 363 -2.56 14.44 -16.03
C ARG A 363 -4.08 14.37 -15.87
N ALA A 364 -4.81 14.54 -16.97
CA ALA A 364 -6.19 14.11 -17.08
C ALA A 364 -6.24 12.65 -17.56
N GLU A 365 -7.17 11.87 -17.01
CA GLU A 365 -7.42 10.49 -17.41
C GLU A 365 -8.89 10.37 -17.82
N ILE A 366 -9.12 9.88 -19.03
CA ILE A 366 -10.45 9.60 -19.55
C ILE A 366 -10.49 8.15 -20.01
N THR A 367 -11.64 7.52 -19.83
CA THR A 367 -11.91 6.19 -20.38
C THR A 367 -13.11 6.32 -21.29
N PHE A 368 -13.04 5.82 -22.51
CA PHE A 368 -14.19 5.71 -23.40
C PHE A 368 -14.21 4.33 -24.05
N THR A 369 -15.37 3.90 -24.52
CA THR A 369 -15.56 2.59 -25.14
C THR A 369 -15.89 2.76 -26.62
N VAL A 370 -15.16 2.07 -27.48
CA VAL A 370 -15.54 1.94 -28.90
C VAL A 370 -16.34 0.65 -29.02
N ALA A 371 -17.62 0.76 -29.38
CA ALA A 371 -18.51 -0.39 -29.59
C ALA A 371 -18.76 -0.59 -31.10
N GLU A 372 -19.14 -1.81 -31.47
CA GLU A 372 -19.66 -2.06 -32.82
C GLU A 372 -21.00 -1.36 -32.99
N ALA A 373 -21.20 -0.68 -34.12
CA ALA A 373 -22.47 -0.06 -34.43
C ALA A 373 -23.57 -1.15 -34.50
N PRO A 374 -24.75 -0.93 -33.89
CA PRO A 374 -25.85 -1.86 -34.03
C PRO A 374 -26.24 -2.01 -35.50
N GLU A 375 -26.43 -3.26 -35.96
CA GLU A 375 -26.84 -3.56 -37.34
C GLU A 375 -28.15 -2.80 -37.68
N GLY A 376 -28.07 -1.85 -38.62
CA GLY A 376 -29.24 -1.12 -39.14
C GLY A 376 -29.20 0.41 -39.08
N ALA A 377 -28.14 1.05 -38.58
CA ALA A 377 -27.98 2.50 -38.64
C ALA A 377 -27.39 2.95 -40.00
N GLU A 378 -28.23 3.45 -40.91
CA GLU A 378 -27.77 4.05 -42.17
C GLU A 378 -26.96 5.34 -41.94
N HIS A 379 -25.81 5.46 -42.62
CA HIS A 379 -25.05 6.71 -42.75
C HIS A 379 -25.76 7.67 -43.71
N PRO A 380 -25.86 8.99 -43.42
CA PRO A 380 -25.99 9.96 -44.48
C PRO A 380 -24.63 10.11 -45.18
N ALA A 381 -24.55 9.66 -46.43
CA ALA A 381 -23.42 9.94 -47.31
C ALA A 381 -23.32 11.45 -47.59
N GLY A 382 -22.35 12.12 -46.97
CA GLY A 382 -21.93 13.48 -47.33
C GLY A 382 -20.91 13.44 -48.47
N THR A 383 -21.35 13.78 -49.67
CA THR A 383 -20.55 13.91 -50.89
C THR A 383 -19.45 14.96 -50.72
N GLY A 384 -18.29 14.68 -51.34
CA GLY A 384 -17.18 15.62 -51.40
C GLY A 384 -17.55 16.92 -52.09
N ALA A 385 -17.25 18.03 -51.43
CA ALA A 385 -16.94 19.30 -52.06
C ALA A 385 -15.90 20.01 -51.20
N VAL A 386 -14.68 20.13 -51.72
CA VAL A 386 -13.66 21.04 -51.21
C VAL A 386 -14.06 22.46 -51.64
N PRO A 387 -14.35 23.43 -50.75
CA PRO A 387 -14.40 24.82 -51.15
C PRO A 387 -12.99 25.42 -51.02
N ARG A 388 -12.56 25.99 -52.15
CA ARG A 388 -11.36 26.81 -52.32
C ARG A 388 -11.36 28.01 -51.36
N GLN A 389 -10.16 28.47 -51.02
CA GLN A 389 -9.88 29.81 -50.49
C GLN A 389 -10.69 30.90 -51.21
N ALA A 390 -11.23 31.84 -50.43
CA ALA A 390 -11.73 33.15 -50.88
C ALA A 390 -11.14 34.27 -49.98
N PRO A 391 -10.95 35.50 -50.51
CA PRO A 391 -9.96 36.51 -50.07
C PRO A 391 -10.46 37.41 -48.90
N PRO A 392 -9.63 38.34 -48.36
CA PRO A 392 -9.89 38.96 -47.05
C PRO A 392 -10.89 40.11 -47.15
N GLY A 393 -11.84 40.16 -46.21
CA GLY A 393 -12.82 41.25 -46.12
C GLY A 393 -13.66 41.19 -44.85
N GLU A 394 -13.36 42.13 -43.96
CA GLU A 394 -14.13 42.63 -42.80
C GLU A 394 -14.40 41.70 -41.60
N ALA A 395 -13.76 42.07 -40.49
CA ALA A 395 -14.01 41.56 -39.15
C ALA A 395 -15.41 41.97 -38.64
N PRO A 396 -16.18 41.06 -38.00
CA PRO A 396 -17.31 41.45 -37.17
C PRO A 396 -16.80 42.16 -35.90
N PRO A 397 -17.50 43.17 -35.38
CA PRO A 397 -17.02 43.93 -34.24
C PRO A 397 -17.04 43.08 -32.96
N LEU A 398 -16.06 43.34 -32.10
CA LEU A 398 -15.96 42.82 -30.73
C LEU A 398 -17.33 42.91 -30.01
N PRO A 399 -17.84 41.86 -29.35
CA PRO A 399 -18.98 42.02 -28.48
C PRO A 399 -18.57 42.78 -27.22
N SER A 400 -19.16 43.97 -27.07
CA SER A 400 -19.34 44.69 -25.81
C SER A 400 -20.01 43.78 -24.78
N ALA A 401 -19.69 43.96 -23.50
CA ALA A 401 -20.32 43.30 -22.35
C ALA A 401 -21.85 43.30 -22.51
N GLY A 402 -22.39 42.13 -22.83
CA GLY A 402 -23.80 41.88 -23.08
C GLY A 402 -24.23 40.61 -22.36
N ALA A 403 -25.54 40.39 -22.28
CA ALA A 403 -26.20 39.30 -21.59
C ALA A 403 -25.45 37.95 -21.66
N PRO A 404 -25.52 37.12 -20.60
CA PRO A 404 -24.78 35.86 -20.56
C PRO A 404 -25.13 34.95 -21.76
N PRO A 405 -24.19 34.09 -22.21
CA PRO A 405 -24.47 33.11 -23.25
C PRO A 405 -25.65 32.20 -22.85
N ALA A 406 -26.32 31.63 -23.85
CA ALA A 406 -27.44 30.71 -23.62
C ALA A 406 -26.99 29.50 -22.78
N PRO A 407 -27.78 29.04 -21.78
CA PRO A 407 -27.40 27.92 -20.93
C PRO A 407 -27.31 26.63 -21.76
N VAL A 408 -26.28 25.82 -21.50
CA VAL A 408 -26.10 24.52 -22.12
C VAL A 408 -26.78 23.48 -21.24
N VAL A 409 -27.72 22.72 -21.80
CA VAL A 409 -28.38 21.61 -21.10
C VAL A 409 -27.69 20.29 -21.46
N VAL A 410 -27.24 19.57 -20.44
CA VAL A 410 -26.51 18.29 -20.54
C VAL A 410 -27.44 17.12 -20.21
N VAL A 411 -28.39 17.34 -19.31
CA VAL A 411 -29.39 16.35 -18.90
C VAL A 411 -30.77 17.02 -18.91
N PRO A 412 -31.79 16.40 -19.52
CA PRO A 412 -31.67 15.36 -20.53
C PRO A 412 -31.05 15.91 -21.84
N GLY A 413 -30.27 15.10 -22.55
CA GLY A 413 -29.77 15.50 -23.87
C GLY A 413 -30.93 15.67 -24.86
N SER A 414 -30.82 16.64 -25.78
CA SER A 414 -31.90 17.00 -26.71
C SER A 414 -32.42 15.79 -27.50
N GLY A 415 -33.72 15.50 -27.40
CA GLY A 415 -34.39 14.41 -28.10
C GLY A 415 -34.30 13.03 -27.43
N HIS A 416 -33.77 12.94 -26.19
CA HIS A 416 -33.69 11.66 -25.48
C HIS A 416 -35.00 11.24 -24.81
N GLN A 417 -35.24 9.93 -24.81
CA GLN A 417 -36.26 9.26 -23.99
C GLN A 417 -35.66 8.97 -22.61
N VAL A 418 -36.23 9.57 -21.56
CA VAL A 418 -35.75 9.46 -20.18
C VAL A 418 -36.66 8.53 -19.39
N ARG A 419 -36.07 7.57 -18.66
CA ARG A 419 -36.81 6.56 -17.91
C ARG A 419 -37.14 7.04 -16.50
N GLY A 420 -38.41 6.93 -16.13
CA GLY A 420 -38.90 7.19 -14.77
C GLY A 420 -39.58 8.56 -14.61
N PRO A 421 -40.37 8.77 -13.54
CA PRO A 421 -41.20 9.97 -13.38
C PRO A 421 -40.43 11.20 -12.87
N LEU A 422 -39.25 11.03 -12.28
CA LEU A 422 -38.46 12.12 -11.68
C LEU A 422 -37.33 12.51 -12.62
N ILE A 423 -37.57 13.50 -13.47
CA ILE A 423 -36.59 14.01 -14.44
C ILE A 423 -36.02 15.34 -13.93
N GLY A 424 -34.71 15.35 -13.67
CA GLY A 424 -33.94 16.57 -13.40
C GLY A 424 -33.34 17.13 -14.69
N ILE A 425 -33.20 18.45 -14.75
CA ILE A 425 -32.53 19.15 -15.86
C ILE A 425 -31.22 19.73 -15.34
N ALA A 426 -30.08 19.45 -15.97
CA ALA A 426 -28.78 19.92 -15.51
C ALA A 426 -27.90 20.38 -16.65
N GLY A 427 -26.97 21.29 -16.37
CA GLY A 427 -26.18 21.92 -17.40
C GLY A 427 -25.14 22.93 -16.90
N TYR A 428 -24.70 23.78 -17.83
CA TYR A 428 -23.73 24.86 -17.58
C TYR A 428 -24.31 26.21 -18.01
N ALA A 429 -23.98 27.29 -17.30
CA ALA A 429 -24.39 28.64 -17.66
C ALA A 429 -23.30 29.65 -17.23
N GLU A 430 -22.37 29.93 -18.14
CA GLU A 430 -21.26 30.85 -17.87
C GLU A 430 -21.74 32.30 -17.73
N GLY A 431 -21.21 33.02 -16.74
CA GLY A 431 -21.59 34.41 -16.46
C GLY A 431 -22.97 34.59 -15.80
N ALA A 432 -23.70 33.51 -15.56
CA ALA A 432 -25.02 33.54 -14.93
C ALA A 432 -24.96 33.21 -13.43
N VAL A 433 -25.90 33.74 -12.66
CA VAL A 433 -26.10 33.38 -11.24
C VAL A 433 -27.27 32.41 -11.05
N ARG A 434 -28.17 32.33 -12.03
CA ARG A 434 -29.29 31.37 -12.05
C ARG A 434 -29.74 31.05 -13.48
N VAL A 435 -30.51 29.98 -13.61
CA VAL A 435 -31.25 29.61 -14.83
C VAL A 435 -32.75 29.54 -14.50
N ASP A 436 -33.57 30.15 -15.34
CA ASP A 436 -35.03 30.18 -15.24
C ASP A 436 -35.66 29.19 -16.24
N PHE A 437 -36.70 28.45 -15.82
CA PHE A 437 -37.33 27.36 -16.59
C PHE A 437 -38.82 27.64 -16.84
N VAL A 438 -39.28 27.45 -18.08
CA VAL A 438 -40.67 27.67 -18.53
C VAL A 438 -41.12 26.54 -19.45
N GLU A 439 -42.35 26.07 -19.31
CA GLU A 439 -43.02 25.14 -20.25
C GLU A 439 -44.42 25.69 -20.57
N ASP A 440 -44.78 25.75 -21.86
CA ASP A 440 -46.06 26.29 -22.35
C ASP A 440 -46.46 27.67 -21.79
N GLY A 441 -45.47 28.50 -21.49
CA GLY A 441 -45.67 29.83 -20.89
C GLY A 441 -45.88 29.84 -19.37
N MET A 442 -45.92 28.66 -18.73
CA MET A 442 -45.97 28.52 -17.28
C MET A 442 -44.55 28.42 -16.70
N ARG A 443 -44.26 29.24 -15.68
CA ARG A 443 -42.95 29.20 -15.00
C ARG A 443 -42.85 27.94 -14.14
N LEU A 444 -41.85 27.12 -14.41
CA LEU A 444 -41.58 25.88 -13.68
C LEU A 444 -40.72 26.13 -12.43
N GLY A 445 -39.70 26.99 -12.54
CA GLY A 445 -38.81 27.28 -11.42
C GLY A 445 -37.52 27.95 -11.83
N VAL A 446 -36.56 27.96 -10.91
CA VAL A 446 -35.20 28.49 -11.12
C VAL A 446 -34.17 27.56 -10.49
N ALA A 447 -32.96 27.52 -11.04
CA ALA A 447 -31.81 26.81 -10.48
C ALA A 447 -30.63 27.76 -10.29
N PRO A 448 -29.98 27.80 -9.10
CA PRO A 448 -28.76 28.59 -8.92
C PRO A 448 -27.60 28.00 -9.73
N VAL A 449 -26.74 28.87 -10.24
CA VAL A 449 -25.50 28.48 -10.92
C VAL A 449 -24.34 28.53 -9.91
N ALA A 450 -23.62 27.43 -9.78
CA ALA A 450 -22.46 27.30 -8.91
C ALA A 450 -21.24 28.03 -9.48
N PRO A 451 -20.21 28.34 -8.65
CA PRO A 451 -19.00 29.03 -9.11
C PRO A 451 -18.22 28.32 -10.23
N ASP A 452 -18.41 27.01 -10.39
CA ASP A 452 -17.85 26.20 -11.47
C ASP A 452 -18.76 26.15 -12.72
N THR A 453 -19.72 27.09 -12.80
CA THR A 453 -20.74 27.29 -13.86
C THR A 453 -21.83 26.23 -13.96
N ARG A 454 -21.86 25.24 -13.06
CA ARG A 454 -22.86 24.17 -13.11
C ARG A 454 -24.18 24.60 -12.51
N TRP A 455 -25.28 24.05 -13.04
CA TRP A 455 -26.61 24.16 -12.45
C TRP A 455 -27.37 22.85 -12.58
N ALA A 456 -28.30 22.62 -11.66
CA ALA A 456 -29.22 21.51 -11.68
C ALA A 456 -30.60 21.97 -11.18
N PHE A 457 -31.64 21.62 -11.92
CA PHE A 457 -33.04 21.89 -11.63
C PHE A 457 -33.75 20.57 -11.34
N GLU A 458 -34.23 20.43 -10.11
CA GLU A 458 -35.08 19.33 -9.70
C GLU A 458 -36.49 19.89 -9.41
N PRO A 459 -37.47 19.59 -10.27
CA PRO A 459 -38.80 20.18 -10.13
C PRO A 459 -39.53 19.74 -8.84
N GLY A 460 -39.20 18.56 -8.31
CA GLY A 460 -39.87 18.01 -7.11
C GLY A 460 -41.27 17.44 -7.38
N TRP A 461 -41.72 17.43 -8.64
CA TRP A 461 -42.91 16.71 -9.12
C TRP A 461 -42.55 15.64 -10.15
N SER A 462 -43.49 14.74 -10.40
CA SER A 462 -43.40 13.73 -11.45
C SER A 462 -43.85 14.27 -12.79
N TRP A 463 -43.07 14.08 -13.84
CA TRP A 463 -43.46 14.41 -15.22
C TRP A 463 -44.46 13.37 -15.75
N ALA A 464 -45.43 13.83 -16.55
CA ALA A 464 -46.40 12.94 -17.20
C ALA A 464 -45.71 12.15 -18.32
N GLU A 465 -46.29 11.01 -18.70
CA GLU A 465 -45.81 10.26 -19.88
C GLU A 465 -46.10 11.04 -21.17
N GLY A 466 -45.11 11.15 -22.05
CA GLY A 466 -45.20 11.93 -23.28
C GLY A 466 -44.02 12.86 -23.52
N GLU A 467 -44.11 13.66 -24.58
CA GLU A 467 -43.09 14.63 -24.98
C GLU A 467 -43.25 15.95 -24.22
N HIS A 468 -42.14 16.47 -23.71
CA HIS A 468 -42.05 17.72 -22.96
C HIS A 468 -41.09 18.70 -23.65
N THR A 469 -41.44 19.99 -23.63
CA THR A 469 -40.63 21.07 -24.22
C THR A 469 -40.42 22.17 -23.19
N VAL A 470 -39.20 22.24 -22.64
CA VAL A 470 -38.82 23.21 -21.61
C VAL A 470 -37.90 24.27 -22.21
N GLU A 471 -38.23 25.54 -22.02
CA GLU A 471 -37.37 26.68 -22.33
C GLU A 471 -36.56 27.09 -21.10
N CYS A 472 -35.25 27.26 -21.30
CA CYS A 472 -34.30 27.67 -20.26
C CYS A 472 -33.66 29.01 -20.63
N ARG A 473 -33.49 29.91 -19.66
CA ARG A 473 -32.76 31.18 -19.83
C ARG A 473 -31.79 31.40 -18.68
N ALA A 474 -30.56 31.79 -18.97
CA ALA A 474 -29.59 32.15 -17.96
C ALA A 474 -29.76 33.62 -17.57
N VAL A 475 -29.63 33.94 -16.29
CA VAL A 475 -29.74 35.31 -15.77
C VAL A 475 -28.49 35.65 -14.98
N ASP A 476 -27.86 36.77 -15.32
CA ASP A 476 -26.65 37.26 -14.61
C ASP A 476 -26.99 38.02 -13.31
N ALA A 477 -25.95 38.45 -12.60
CA ALA A 477 -26.09 39.19 -11.35
C ALA A 477 -26.77 40.57 -11.49
N SER A 478 -26.79 41.13 -12.70
CA SER A 478 -27.42 42.41 -13.03
C SER A 478 -28.89 42.25 -13.47
N GLY A 479 -29.35 41.02 -13.64
CA GLY A 479 -30.71 40.68 -14.06
C GLY A 479 -30.90 40.61 -15.58
N GLN A 480 -29.83 40.58 -16.37
CA GLN A 480 -29.93 40.41 -17.83
C GLN A 480 -30.14 38.95 -18.20
N GLU A 481 -31.08 38.69 -19.11
CA GLU A 481 -31.41 37.35 -19.59
C GLU A 481 -30.67 36.98 -20.88
N SER A 482 -30.21 35.74 -20.97
CA SER A 482 -29.67 35.15 -22.20
C SER A 482 -30.76 34.91 -23.27
N PRO A 483 -30.37 34.60 -24.52
CA PRO A 483 -31.25 33.89 -25.46
C PRO A 483 -31.78 32.58 -24.84
N ARG A 484 -32.96 32.12 -25.28
CA ARG A 484 -33.56 30.87 -24.79
C ARG A 484 -32.88 29.62 -25.37
N THR A 485 -32.65 28.64 -24.52
CA THR A 485 -32.31 27.26 -24.91
C THR A 485 -33.58 26.40 -24.80
N VAL A 486 -33.90 25.64 -25.85
CA VAL A 486 -35.06 24.73 -25.84
C VAL A 486 -34.58 23.31 -25.61
N VAL A 487 -35.14 22.67 -24.60
CA VAL A 487 -34.90 21.26 -24.24
C VAL A 487 -36.13 20.47 -24.60
N ARG A 488 -35.97 19.41 -25.38
CA ARG A 488 -37.03 18.45 -25.69
C ARG A 488 -36.66 17.08 -25.16
N PHE A 489 -37.57 16.45 -24.42
CA PHE A 489 -37.37 15.10 -23.90
C PHE A 489 -38.70 14.36 -23.82
N GLY A 490 -38.66 13.04 -24.06
CA GLY A 490 -39.80 12.15 -23.87
C GLY A 490 -39.70 11.41 -22.54
N VAL A 491 -40.81 11.33 -21.80
CA VAL A 491 -40.91 10.52 -20.58
C VAL A 491 -41.59 9.21 -20.93
N VAL A 492 -40.90 8.10 -20.65
CA VAL A 492 -41.44 6.73 -20.82
C VAL A 492 -41.44 5.99 -19.49
N HIS A 493 -42.58 5.38 -19.16
CA HIS A 493 -42.67 4.47 -18.02
C HIS A 493 -42.32 3.04 -18.46
N ALA A 494 -41.48 2.36 -17.67
CA ALA A 494 -41.16 0.97 -17.95
C ALA A 494 -42.42 0.11 -17.77
N HIS A 495 -42.93 -0.48 -18.87
CA HIS A 495 -43.94 -1.54 -18.76
C HIS A 495 -43.37 -2.70 -17.93
N ARG A 496 -44.09 -3.11 -16.88
CA ARG A 496 -43.87 -4.40 -16.23
C ARG A 496 -44.34 -5.48 -17.20
N SER A 497 -43.39 -6.24 -17.75
CA SER A 497 -43.61 -7.56 -18.34
C SER A 497 -42.51 -8.48 -17.85
#